data_AF-A0A9P1KFU5-F1
#
_entry.id   AF-A0A9P1KFU5-F1
#
_cell.length_a   1.000
_cell.length_b   1.000
_cell.length_c   1.000
_cell.angle_alpha   90.00
_cell.angle_beta   90.00
_cell.angle_gamma   90.00
#
_symmetry.space_group_name_H-M   'P 1'
#
loop_
_entity.id
_entity.type
_entity.pdbx_description
1 polymer ?
#
loop_
_entity_poly.entity_id
_entity_poly.type
_entity_poly.pdbx_seq_one_letter_code
_entity_poly.pdbx_strand_id
1 'polypeptide(L)' 'MIDIVEAHPDLTLWQYSEKLRDKLGINVSTTMIDRFLKQHDISLKKNIQERKSSN' A
#
# COMPACT_ATOMS: atom_id res chain seq x y z
N MET A 1 -5.59 -9.53 0.97
CA MET A 1 -4.61 -8.51 0.50
C MET A 1 -5.33 -7.28 -0.01
N ILE A 2 -6.33 -7.45 -0.88
CA ILE A 2 -7.23 -6.37 -1.34
C ILE A 2 -7.86 -5.63 -0.15
N ASP A 3 -8.36 -6.34 0.88
CA ASP A 3 -8.96 -5.68 2.06
C ASP A 3 -8.02 -4.71 2.79
N ILE A 4 -6.72 -5.01 2.83
CA ILE A 4 -5.71 -4.16 3.48
C ILE A 4 -5.43 -2.94 2.60
N VAL A 5 -5.46 -3.13 1.27
CA VAL A 5 -5.25 -2.06 0.29
C VAL A 5 -6.44 -1.11 0.24
N GLU A 6 -7.66 -1.64 0.26
CA GLU A 6 -8.89 -0.84 0.31
C GLU A 6 -9.06 -0.10 1.64
N ALA A 7 -8.66 -0.71 2.76
CA ALA A 7 -8.72 -0.07 4.08
C ALA A 7 -7.70 1.07 4.24
N HIS A 8 -6.59 1.05 3.49
CA HIS A 8 -5.49 1.99 3.65
C HIS A 8 -4.80 2.38 2.34
N PRO A 9 -5.51 2.98 1.36
CA PRO A 9 -4.98 3.25 0.02
C PRO A 9 -3.77 4.20 0.02
N ASP A 10 -3.56 4.93 1.12
CA ASP A 10 -2.48 5.89 1.34
C ASP A 10 -1.13 5.28 1.75
N LEU A 11 -1.08 3.97 2.00
CA LEU A 11 0.15 3.30 2.39
C LEU A 11 1.10 3.10 1.20
N THR A 12 2.39 3.17 1.50
CA THR A 12 3.44 2.81 0.55
C THR A 12 3.57 1.29 0.41
N LEU A 13 4.15 0.82 -0.70
CA LEU A 13 4.39 -0.61 -0.95
C LEU A 13 5.16 -1.31 0.19
N TRP A 14 6.11 -0.61 0.80
CA TRP A 14 6.89 -1.14 1.93
C TRP A 14 6.03 -1.31 3.18
N GLN A 15 5.17 -0.34 3.49
CA GLN A 15 4.24 -0.45 4.62
C GLN A 15 3.22 -1.58 4.43
N TYR A 16 2.79 -1.86 3.19
CA TYR A 16 1.99 -3.04 2.90
C TYR A 16 2.74 -4.34 3.20
N SER A 17 4.02 -4.41 2.83
CA SER A 17 4.87 -5.57 3.13
C SER A 17 4.96 -5.82 4.64
N GLU A 18 5.21 -4.77 5.43
CA GLU A 18 5.24 -4.88 6.89
C GLU A 18 3.90 -5.28 7.49
N LYS A 19 2.78 -4.66 7.04
CA LYS A 19 1.45 -5.03 7.53
C LYS A 19 1.09 -6.47 7.19
N LEU A 20 1.46 -6.96 6.02
CA LEU A 20 1.20 -8.34 5.61
C LEU A 20 2.06 -9.32 6.41
N ARG A 21 3.30 -8.96 6.73
CA ARG A 21 4.15 -9.72 7.65
C ARG A 21 3.57 -9.75 9.05
N ASP A 22 3.13 -8.62 9.59
CA ASP A 22 2.67 -8.53 10.97
C ASP A 22 1.26 -9.15 11.17
N LYS A 23 0.33 -8.99 10.21
CA LYS A 23 -1.01 -9.58 10.30
C LYS A 23 -1.05 -11.07 9.95
N LEU A 24 -0.31 -11.49 8.93
CA LEU A 24 -0.45 -12.82 8.33
C LEU A 24 0.82 -13.67 8.45
N GLY A 25 1.93 -13.10 8.91
CA GLY A 25 3.23 -13.79 8.94
C GLY A 25 3.85 -13.96 7.54
N ILE A 26 3.32 -13.29 6.52
CA ILE A 26 3.74 -13.50 5.13
C ILE A 26 4.77 -12.44 4.73
N ASN A 27 5.96 -12.90 4.33
CA ASN A 27 6.97 -12.02 3.78
C ASN A 27 6.73 -11.82 2.27
N VAL A 28 6.20 -10.66 1.90
CA VAL A 28 6.01 -10.26 0.50
C VAL A 28 6.96 -9.14 0.12
N SER A 29 7.56 -9.21 -1.06
CA SER A 29 8.40 -8.13 -1.58
C SER A 29 7.55 -7.01 -2.17
N THR A 30 8.10 -5.79 -2.19
CA THR A 30 7.45 -4.62 -2.82
C THR A 30 7.14 -4.86 -4.29
N THR A 31 7.98 -5.60 -5.02
CA THR A 31 7.75 -6.00 -6.42
C THR A 31 6.52 -6.90 -6.56
N MET A 32 6.31 -7.82 -5.63
CA MET A 32 5.16 -8.72 -5.66
C MET A 32 3.87 -7.95 -5.39
N ILE A 33 3.92 -6.96 -4.50
CA ILE A 33 2.82 -6.03 -4.23
C ILE A 33 2.53 -5.15 -5.45
N ASP A 34 3.54 -4.56 -6.08
CA ASP A 34 3.37 -3.75 -7.31
C ASP A 34 2.70 -4.57 -8.44
N ARG A 35 3.16 -5.81 -8.64
CA ARG A 35 2.59 -6.70 -9.66
C ARG A 35 1.15 -7.09 -9.34
N PHE A 36 0.85 -7.34 -8.06
CA PHE A 36 -0.51 -7.62 -7.59
C PHE A 36 -1.45 -6.43 -7.82
N LEU A 37 -1.03 -5.23 -7.45
CA LEU A 37 -1.81 -4.01 -7.64
C LEU A 37 -2.13 -3.79 -9.13
N LYS A 38 -1.13 -3.93 -10.01
CA LYS A 38 -1.32 -3.85 -11.46
C LYS A 38 -2.25 -4.92 -12.02
N GLN A 39 -2.15 -6.15 -11.54
CA GLN A 39 -3.00 -7.26 -12.00
C GLN A 39 -4.47 -7.05 -11.64
N HIS A 40 -4.73 -6.37 -10.53
CA HIS A 40 -6.09 -6.10 -10.04
C HIS A 40 -6.60 -4.69 -10.41
N ASP A 41 -5.88 -3.94 -11.26
CA ASP A 41 -6.18 -2.54 -11.62
C ASP A 41 -6.33 -1.60 -10.40
N ILE A 42 -5.65 -1.93 -9.30
CA ILE A 42 -5.70 -1.15 -8.07
C ILE A 42 -4.66 -0.05 -8.13
N SER A 43 -5.12 1.20 -8.18
CA SER A 43 -4.26 2.37 -8.12
C SER A 43 -4.18 2.89 -6.69
N LEU A 44 -2.96 2.92 -6.11
CA LEU A 44 -2.73 3.55 -4.82
C LEU A 44 -2.90 5.07 -4.98
N LYS A 45 -4.00 5.62 -4.46
CA LYS A 45 -4.16 7.06 -4.36
C LYS A 45 -3.23 7.57 -3.28
N LYS A 46 -2.10 8.13 -3.70
CA LYS A 46 -1.26 8.94 -2.82
C LYS A 46 -2.05 10.20 -2.47
N ASN A 47 -2.59 10.34 -1.25
CA ASN A 47 -3.09 11.64 -0.81
C ASN A 47 -1.91 12.62 -0.80
N ILE A 48 -1.84 13.45 -1.84
CA ILE A 48 -0.95 14.62 -1.89
C ILE A 48 -1.53 15.76 -1.03
N GLN A 49 -2.24 15.44 0.05
CA GLN A 49 -2.95 16.43 0.88
C GLN A 49 -2.10 17.03 2.01
N GLU A 50 -0.84 16.65 2.20
CA GLU A 50 0.06 17.33 3.16
C GLU A 50 1.30 17.94 2.49
N ARG A 51 1.07 18.75 1.45
CA ARG A 51 1.99 19.85 1.10
C ARG A 51 1.24 21.16 0.88
N LYS A 52 0.33 21.52 1.78
CA LYS A 52 -0.10 22.90 1.94
C LYS A 52 -0.11 23.29 3.42
N SER A 53 0.57 24.40 3.70
CA SER A 53 0.89 25.04 4.99
C SER A 53 2.00 24.38 5.82
N SER A 54 2.99 25.12 6.34
CA SER A 54 2.93 26.53 6.75
C SER A 54 3.80 27.49 5.95
N ASN A 55 3.22 28.68 5.76
CA ASN A 55 3.87 29.97 5.53
C ASN A 55 4.98 30.26 6.56
#